data_AF-A0A409XE55-F1
#
_entry.id   AF-A0A409XE55-F1
#
_cell.length_a   1.000
_cell.length_b   1.000
_cell.length_c   1.000
_cell.angle_alpha   90.00
_cell.angle_beta   90.00
_cell.angle_gamma   90.00
#
_symmetry.space_group_name_H-M   'P 1'
#
loop_
_entity.id
_entity.type
_entity.pdbx_description
1 polymer ?
#
loop_
_entity_poly.entity_id
_entity_poly.type
_entity_poly.pdbx_seq_one_letter_code
_entity_poly.pdbx_strand_id
1 'polypeptide(L)'
;MPTRQPYSSTQRKLVLAFDVGTTFSGISYRLVGHLLLNLSSELWVLLCSILNLGEVAKIRSVTRSIHKALKRRFHAQHCAGGGSKIPTVIYYDKHGEVRAVGAKARQKGIEADAEDKEWTKAEWFKLHLHPQSSSAALIASHAIPPLPKGKTVIDVFADFLRYLHQCARTYIEETHPNGTDMWQNLETCTDFVLTHPNSWEGTQQSQMRCAAVRAGLIPNSLAGQQRLSFVTEGEVSLHFCIQEGLATHTMEVSFIRHRTMDPPPKVSGYSQQGKGIFIVDAGGGAVDVTAYRQTSQDTQSFKEAIAPQCHFQGSVFVTSNARNYLENLLENSRFIDDIPNMTEYFNKRTKLRFHNDDDAQYIKFGRRGDRDPLLNIRSGQLKLLGSNVASFFEPSIQCMVESIEKQRAKSETQIAVS
;
A
#
# COMPACT_ATOMS: atom_id res chain seq x y z
N MET A 1 -23.47 7.76 -5.52
CA MET A 1 -23.66 7.65 -4.06
C MET A 1 -24.94 8.39 -3.71
N PRO A 2 -25.84 7.82 -2.88
CA PRO A 2 -26.75 8.69 -2.15
C PRO A 2 -25.89 9.70 -1.39
N THR A 3 -26.28 10.98 -1.38
CA THR A 3 -25.68 12.02 -0.55
C THR A 3 -25.32 11.41 0.80
N ARG A 4 -24.03 11.42 1.18
CA ARG A 4 -23.53 10.75 2.39
C ARG A 4 -24.48 11.10 3.54
N GLN A 5 -25.28 10.13 3.97
CA GLN A 5 -26.33 10.46 4.94
C GLN A 5 -25.67 10.81 6.28
N PRO A 6 -26.17 11.84 6.97
CA PRO A 6 -25.75 12.13 8.33
C PRO A 6 -25.89 10.87 9.18
N TYR A 7 -24.88 10.57 9.98
CA TYR A 7 -24.93 9.45 10.90
C TYR A 7 -26.07 9.64 11.90
N SER A 8 -26.98 8.67 11.97
CA SER A 8 -28.25 8.76 12.69
C SER A 8 -28.22 8.27 14.13
N SER A 9 -27.09 7.73 14.60
CA SER A 9 -26.96 7.23 15.97
C SER A 9 -26.48 8.31 16.93
N THR A 10 -27.00 8.28 18.17
CA THR A 10 -26.69 9.22 19.24
C THR A 10 -25.28 9.03 19.82
N GLN A 11 -24.59 7.93 19.50
CA GLN A 11 -23.27 7.61 20.02
C GLN A 11 -22.16 7.93 19.02
N ARG A 12 -21.12 8.63 19.48
CA ARG A 12 -19.89 8.82 18.70
C ARG A 12 -19.24 7.46 18.43
N LYS A 13 -18.71 7.29 17.21
CA LYS A 13 -18.03 6.09 16.76
C LYS A 13 -16.73 6.45 16.06
N LEU A 14 -15.68 5.67 16.31
CA LEU A 14 -14.42 5.74 15.58
C LEU A 14 -14.39 4.62 14.54
N VAL A 15 -13.99 4.96 13.31
CA VAL A 15 -13.66 3.97 12.28
C VAL A 15 -12.17 4.13 11.95
N LEU A 16 -11.41 3.05 12.08
CA LEU A 16 -10.01 2.96 11.67
C LEU A 16 -9.89 2.09 10.43
N ALA A 17 -9.26 2.60 9.38
CA ALA A 17 -8.94 1.82 8.20
C ALA A 17 -7.42 1.62 8.11
N PHE A 18 -6.99 0.37 8.03
CA PHE A 18 -5.60 0.00 7.81
C PHE A 18 -5.42 -0.58 6.42
N ASP A 19 -4.54 0.07 5.67
CA ASP A 19 -4.01 -0.47 4.44
C ASP A 19 -2.66 -1.10 4.73
N VAL A 20 -2.61 -2.44 4.80
CA VAL A 20 -1.37 -3.16 5.07
C VAL A 20 -0.80 -3.62 3.74
N GLY A 21 0.09 -2.85 3.12
CA GLY A 21 0.75 -3.24 1.87
C GLY A 21 2.05 -4.02 2.08
N THR A 22 2.55 -4.67 1.04
CA THR A 22 3.78 -5.49 1.10
C THR A 22 5.02 -4.68 1.52
N THR A 23 5.13 -3.44 1.04
CA THR A 23 6.31 -2.57 1.25
C THR A 23 6.02 -1.40 2.18
N PHE A 24 4.83 -0.82 2.03
CA PHE A 24 4.35 0.30 2.84
C PHE A 24 2.90 0.05 3.22
N SER A 25 2.51 0.66 4.34
CA SER A 25 1.17 0.61 4.90
C SER A 25 0.68 2.03 5.19
N GLY A 26 -0.63 2.18 5.29
CA GLY A 26 -1.32 3.42 5.61
C GLY A 26 -2.33 3.23 6.72
N ILE A 27 -2.59 4.31 7.45
CA ILE A 27 -3.69 4.38 8.41
C ILE A 27 -4.53 5.60 8.07
N SER A 28 -5.84 5.41 8.01
CA SER A 28 -6.80 6.51 8.00
C SER A 28 -7.86 6.30 9.06
N TYR A 29 -8.47 7.38 9.51
CA TYR A 29 -9.54 7.32 10.48
C TYR A 29 -10.65 8.31 10.18
N ARG A 30 -11.82 8.00 10.72
CA ARG A 30 -12.98 8.87 10.71
C ARG A 30 -13.69 8.84 12.05
N LEU A 31 -13.97 10.02 12.58
CA LEU A 31 -14.89 10.20 13.71
C LEU A 31 -16.28 10.43 13.15
N VAL A 32 -17.25 9.70 13.69
CA VAL A 32 -18.65 9.73 13.27
C VAL A 32 -19.50 10.02 14.50
N GLY A 33 -20.43 10.98 14.44
CA GLY A 33 -21.33 11.28 15.55
C GLY A 33 -22.46 12.21 15.17
N HIS A 34 -23.60 12.07 15.87
CA HIS A 34 -24.77 12.94 15.75
C HIS A 34 -24.69 14.08 16.78
N LEU A 35 -24.97 15.31 16.37
CA LEU A 35 -25.17 16.42 17.31
C LEU A 35 -26.67 16.54 17.58
N LEU A 36 -27.13 16.18 18.78
CA LEU A 36 -28.48 16.55 19.23
C LEU A 36 -28.47 18.04 19.56
N LEU A 37 -29.05 18.86 18.68
CA LEU A 37 -29.29 20.28 18.95
C LEU A 37 -30.55 20.41 19.82
N ASN A 38 -30.37 20.76 21.09
CA ASN A 38 -31.39 21.37 21.96
C ASN A 38 -30.72 22.01 23.19
N LEU A 39 -29.83 23.00 22.97
CA LEU A 39 -29.27 23.80 24.07
C LEU A 39 -29.29 25.29 23.72
N SER A 40 -29.57 26.09 24.75
CA SER A 40 -29.77 27.53 24.74
C SER A 40 -28.56 28.31 24.21
N SER A 41 -28.83 29.52 23.71
CA SER A 41 -27.96 30.37 22.88
C SER A 41 -26.59 30.75 23.48
N GLU A 42 -26.34 30.53 24.76
CA GLU A 42 -25.09 30.93 25.42
C GLU A 42 -24.04 29.81 25.49
N LEU A 43 -24.43 28.53 25.35
CA LEU A 43 -23.50 27.40 25.24
C LEU A 43 -22.94 27.19 23.82
N TRP A 44 -23.50 27.91 22.84
CA TRP A 44 -23.12 27.83 21.42
C TRP A 44 -21.67 28.25 21.15
N VAL A 45 -21.15 29.26 21.84
CA VAL A 45 -19.80 29.77 21.58
C VAL A 45 -18.71 28.82 22.12
N LEU A 46 -19.02 28.04 23.15
CA LEU A 46 -18.07 27.10 23.77
C LEU A 46 -18.08 25.72 23.09
N LEU A 47 -19.21 25.27 22.53
CA LEU A 47 -19.30 23.98 21.82
C LEU A 47 -18.82 24.05 20.36
N CYS A 48 -18.92 25.21 19.71
CA CYS A 48 -18.44 25.43 18.34
C CYS A 48 -16.91 25.28 18.18
N SER A 49 -16.15 25.23 19.27
CA SER A 49 -14.70 25.05 19.23
C SER A 49 -14.26 23.59 18.99
N ILE A 50 -15.17 22.61 19.05
CA ILE A 50 -14.78 21.18 19.09
C ILE A 50 -15.28 20.38 17.88
N LEU A 51 -16.35 20.79 17.18
CA LEU A 51 -16.85 20.08 15.99
C LEU A 51 -17.48 21.07 15.00
N ASN A 52 -16.95 21.13 13.78
CA ASN A 52 -17.55 21.89 12.68
C ASN A 52 -18.92 21.27 12.32
N LEU A 53 -19.99 22.02 12.58
CA LEU A 53 -21.38 21.68 12.25
C LEU A 53 -21.56 21.49 10.73
N GLY A 54 -22.28 20.43 10.34
CA GLY A 54 -22.76 20.24 8.96
C GLY A 54 -21.74 19.77 7.93
N GLU A 55 -20.46 19.57 8.29
CA GLU A 55 -19.47 19.04 7.35
C GLU A 55 -19.62 17.52 7.17
N VAL A 56 -19.61 17.07 5.91
CA VAL A 56 -19.35 15.67 5.56
C VAL A 56 -18.05 15.24 6.24
N ALA A 57 -18.11 14.30 7.19
CA ALA A 57 -16.93 13.91 7.95
C ALA A 57 -15.77 13.48 7.01
N LYS A 58 -14.63 14.16 7.20
CA LYS A 58 -13.42 14.07 6.37
C LYS A 58 -12.56 12.87 6.80
N ILE A 59 -12.12 12.07 5.83
CA ILE A 59 -11.14 10.99 6.07
C ILE A 59 -9.80 11.65 6.38
N ARG A 60 -9.20 11.30 7.53
CA ARG A 60 -7.90 11.83 7.95
C ARG A 60 -6.84 10.74 7.88
N SER A 61 -5.76 10.99 7.16
CA SER A 61 -4.59 10.12 7.17
C SER A 61 -3.77 10.36 8.43
N VAL A 62 -3.30 9.29 9.06
CA VAL A 62 -2.32 9.39 10.14
C VAL A 62 -0.96 9.66 9.52
N THR A 63 -0.48 10.90 9.65
CA THR A 63 0.75 11.38 9.00
C THR A 63 1.99 11.31 9.90
N ARG A 64 1.85 10.72 11.09
CA ARG A 64 2.94 10.54 12.06
C ARG A 64 2.86 9.15 12.71
N SER A 65 3.90 8.36 12.51
CA SER A 65 4.19 7.17 13.34
C SER A 65 4.64 7.62 14.74
N ILE A 66 4.47 6.77 15.76
CA ILE A 66 4.88 6.97 17.17
C ILE A 66 6.28 7.59 17.28
N HIS A 67 7.21 7.14 16.43
CA HIS A 67 8.60 7.60 16.46
C HIS A 67 8.82 9.00 15.86
N LYS A 68 7.91 9.45 14.98
CA LYS A 68 7.91 10.80 14.41
C LYS A 68 7.28 11.81 15.38
N ALA A 69 6.36 11.37 16.24
CA ALA A 69 5.82 12.16 17.34
C ALA A 69 6.88 12.39 18.44
N LEU A 70 7.60 11.34 18.85
CA LEU A 70 8.72 11.45 19.81
C LEU A 70 9.88 12.32 19.29
N LYS A 71 10.12 12.37 17.97
CA LYS A 71 11.20 13.18 17.35
C LYS A 71 10.96 14.69 17.39
N ARG A 72 9.78 15.19 17.81
CA ARG A 72 9.58 16.63 18.06
C ARG A 72 10.42 17.16 19.22
N ARG A 73 11.04 16.29 20.04
CA ARG A 73 11.98 16.71 21.10
C ARG A 73 13.44 16.85 20.65
N PHE A 74 13.84 16.40 19.45
CA PHE A 74 15.20 16.57 18.93
C PHE A 74 15.22 16.78 17.41
N HIS A 75 15.66 17.96 16.97
CA HIS A 75 15.81 18.33 15.56
C HIS A 75 16.77 17.40 14.80
N ALA A 76 16.24 16.57 13.88
CA ALA A 76 17.04 16.00 12.78
C ALA A 76 16.18 15.49 11.61
N GLN A 77 16.23 16.26 10.52
CA GLN A 77 16.16 15.97 9.08
C GLN A 77 15.39 14.78 8.46
N HIS A 78 14.87 15.12 7.27
CA HIS A 78 14.05 14.42 6.28
C HIS A 78 14.55 13.07 5.77
N CYS A 79 13.61 12.20 5.40
CA CYS A 79 13.72 11.27 4.27
C CYS A 79 12.36 11.16 3.54
N ALA A 80 12.45 10.98 2.22
CA ALA A 80 11.44 11.23 1.19
C ALA A 80 10.22 10.30 1.20
N GLY A 81 9.08 10.86 0.80
CA GLY A 81 7.75 10.23 0.76
C GLY A 81 6.81 10.91 1.76
N GLY A 82 5.71 11.48 1.28
CA GLY A 82 4.71 12.22 2.08
C GLY A 82 4.37 11.49 3.39
N GLY A 83 4.17 12.25 4.47
CA GLY A 83 4.26 11.77 5.85
C GLY A 83 3.34 10.61 6.28
N SER A 84 2.44 10.11 5.43
CA SER A 84 1.47 9.06 5.74
C SER A 84 1.93 7.62 5.49
N LYS A 85 3.02 7.38 4.73
CA LYS A 85 3.46 6.00 4.41
C LYS A 85 4.31 5.41 5.54
N ILE A 86 3.90 4.25 6.05
CA ILE A 86 4.56 3.50 7.12
C ILE A 86 5.27 2.29 6.50
N PRO A 87 6.60 2.13 6.62
CA PRO A 87 7.29 0.93 6.12
C PRO A 87 6.70 -0.36 6.70
N THR A 88 6.42 -1.37 5.87
CA THR A 88 5.91 -2.67 6.33
C THR A 88 7.08 -3.60 6.68
N VAL A 89 7.74 -3.33 7.80
CA VAL A 89 8.91 -4.08 8.27
C VAL A 89 8.94 -4.16 9.79
N ILE A 90 9.39 -5.31 10.31
CA ILE A 90 9.52 -5.60 11.74
C ILE A 90 10.87 -6.29 11.97
N TYR A 91 11.54 -5.97 13.06
CA TYR A 91 12.69 -6.70 13.58
C TYR A 91 12.29 -7.40 14.87
N TYR A 92 12.66 -8.67 14.98
CA TYR A 92 12.46 -9.51 16.14
C TYR A 92 13.81 -9.91 16.73
N ASP A 93 13.90 -10.06 18.04
CA ASP A 93 15.04 -10.74 18.64
C ASP A 93 14.91 -12.28 18.58
N LYS A 94 15.90 -12.98 19.13
CA LYS A 94 15.92 -14.44 19.25
C LYS A 94 14.78 -15.04 20.07
N HIS A 95 14.10 -14.24 20.89
CA HIS A 95 12.94 -14.67 21.69
C HIS A 95 11.61 -14.44 20.96
N GLY A 96 11.64 -13.83 19.77
CA GLY A 96 10.44 -13.49 19.00
C GLY A 96 9.80 -12.17 19.44
N GLU A 97 10.49 -11.33 20.20
CA GLU A 97 10.00 -10.04 20.68
C GLU A 97 10.28 -8.92 19.69
N VAL A 98 9.32 -8.03 19.47
CA VAL A 98 9.46 -6.89 18.54
C VAL A 98 10.47 -5.88 19.08
N ARG A 99 11.52 -5.59 18.31
CA ARG A 99 12.58 -4.62 18.67
C ARG A 99 12.50 -3.31 17.91
N ALA A 100 12.15 -3.39 16.62
CA ALA A 100 11.89 -2.22 15.78
C ALA A 100 10.79 -2.53 14.77
N VAL A 101 9.93 -1.56 14.49
CA VAL A 101 8.82 -1.72 13.55
C VAL A 101 8.55 -0.41 12.82
N GLY A 102 8.12 -0.52 11.57
CA GLY A 102 7.68 0.63 10.79
C GLY A 102 8.79 1.65 10.56
N ALA A 103 8.51 2.91 10.90
CA ALA A 103 9.47 3.99 10.73
C ALA A 103 10.75 3.79 11.57
N LYS A 104 10.65 3.17 12.75
CA LYS A 104 11.83 2.87 13.59
C LYS A 104 12.75 1.90 12.88
N ALA A 105 12.22 0.86 12.26
CA ALA A 105 12.99 -0.15 11.55
C ALA A 105 13.78 0.37 10.34
N ARG A 106 13.54 1.60 9.87
CA ARG A 106 14.30 2.28 8.82
C ARG A 106 15.25 3.36 9.35
N GLN A 107 15.38 3.51 10.66
CA GLN A 107 16.28 4.50 11.25
C GLN A 107 17.74 4.06 11.09
N LYS A 108 18.62 5.05 10.90
CA LYS A 108 20.06 4.82 10.85
C LYS A 108 20.53 4.14 12.13
N GLY A 109 21.31 3.07 12.00
CA GLY A 109 21.85 2.30 13.11
C GLY A 109 21.04 1.04 13.45
N ILE A 110 19.77 0.92 13.02
CA ILE A 110 18.98 -0.27 13.33
C ILE A 110 19.49 -1.52 12.61
N GLU A 111 20.02 -1.39 11.39
CA GLU A 111 20.65 -2.51 10.68
C GLU A 111 21.90 -3.00 11.44
N ALA A 112 22.76 -2.09 11.90
CA ALA A 112 23.91 -2.45 12.74
C ALA A 112 23.49 -3.04 14.10
N ASP A 113 22.48 -2.46 14.76
CA ASP A 113 21.90 -3.02 16.00
C ASP A 113 21.34 -4.43 15.77
N ALA A 114 20.73 -4.67 14.61
CA ALA A 114 20.18 -5.97 14.27
C ALA A 114 21.28 -7.00 14.02
N GLU A 115 22.40 -6.61 13.42
CA GLU A 115 23.58 -7.47 13.28
C GLU A 115 24.20 -7.78 14.66
N ASP A 116 24.50 -6.76 15.46
CA ASP A 116 25.16 -6.89 16.76
C ASP A 116 24.32 -7.69 17.78
N LYS A 117 22.99 -7.57 17.71
CA LYS A 117 22.05 -8.19 18.67
C LYS A 117 21.30 -9.38 18.07
N GLU A 118 21.70 -9.82 16.88
CA GLU A 118 21.12 -10.96 16.17
C GLU A 118 19.60 -10.85 15.99
N TRP A 119 19.11 -9.67 15.60
CA TRP A 119 17.70 -9.46 15.28
C TRP A 119 17.37 -9.98 13.88
N THR A 120 16.25 -10.69 13.78
CA THR A 120 15.72 -11.18 12.51
C THR A 120 14.74 -10.17 11.92
N LYS A 121 15.00 -9.73 10.68
CA LYS A 121 14.12 -8.86 9.91
C LYS A 121 12.98 -9.67 9.28
N ALA A 122 11.75 -9.21 9.46
CA ALA A 122 10.56 -9.66 8.75
C ALA A 122 10.09 -8.56 7.80
N GLU A 123 10.19 -8.81 6.50
CA GLU A 123 9.64 -7.97 5.44
C GLU A 123 8.88 -8.83 4.42
N TRP A 124 7.99 -8.20 3.65
CA TRP A 124 7.14 -8.87 2.65
C TRP A 124 6.29 -10.02 3.21
N PHE A 125 6.09 -10.07 4.54
CA PHE A 125 5.34 -11.13 5.22
C PHE A 125 3.89 -11.23 4.73
N LYS A 126 3.29 -10.16 4.19
CA LYS A 126 1.95 -10.19 3.55
C LYS A 126 1.88 -11.24 2.44
N LEU A 127 2.97 -11.47 1.70
CA LEU A 127 2.99 -12.44 0.60
C LEU A 127 2.85 -13.89 1.09
N HIS A 128 3.14 -14.16 2.38
CA HIS A 128 2.96 -15.48 2.99
C HIS A 128 1.49 -15.83 3.32
N LEU A 129 0.55 -14.89 3.18
CA LEU A 129 -0.90 -15.16 3.32
C LEU A 129 -1.50 -15.82 2.06
N HIS A 130 -0.79 -15.79 0.93
CA HIS A 130 -1.27 -16.37 -0.33
C HIS A 130 -1.23 -17.92 -0.30
N PRO A 131 -2.19 -18.63 -0.94
CA PRO A 131 -2.19 -20.09 -1.00
C PRO A 131 -0.88 -20.69 -1.52
N GLN A 132 -0.52 -21.83 -0.92
CA GLN A 132 0.79 -22.51 -1.01
C GLN A 132 1.21 -22.90 -2.44
N SER A 133 0.28 -23.12 -3.37
CA SER A 133 0.63 -23.55 -4.74
C SER A 133 1.38 -22.49 -5.54
N SER A 134 1.08 -21.21 -5.33
CA SER A 134 1.75 -20.10 -6.04
C SER A 134 2.93 -19.54 -5.23
N SER A 135 2.84 -19.56 -3.90
CA SER A 135 3.92 -19.10 -3.03
C SER A 135 5.08 -20.10 -2.96
N ALA A 136 4.86 -21.42 -3.08
CA ALA A 136 5.95 -22.40 -3.07
C ALA A 136 6.96 -22.19 -4.22
N ALA A 137 6.49 -21.89 -5.44
CA ALA A 137 7.37 -21.60 -6.57
C ALA A 137 8.16 -20.29 -6.39
N LEU A 138 7.53 -19.26 -5.80
CA LEU A 138 8.14 -17.96 -5.52
C LEU A 138 9.07 -17.97 -4.29
N ILE A 139 8.79 -18.82 -3.31
CA ILE A 139 9.66 -19.07 -2.15
C ILE A 139 10.87 -19.88 -2.59
N ALA A 140 10.69 -20.87 -3.47
CA ALA A 140 11.77 -21.67 -4.03
C ALA A 140 12.74 -20.84 -4.90
N SER A 141 12.27 -19.75 -5.52
CA SER A 141 13.12 -18.84 -6.31
C SER A 141 13.83 -17.75 -5.50
N HIS A 142 13.95 -17.90 -4.16
CA HIS A 142 14.55 -16.93 -3.24
C HIS A 142 13.91 -15.53 -3.22
N ALA A 143 12.75 -15.33 -3.85
CA ALA A 143 12.13 -14.00 -4.00
C ALA A 143 11.43 -13.50 -2.73
N ILE A 144 11.04 -14.39 -1.81
CA ILE A 144 10.33 -14.03 -0.57
C ILE A 144 11.15 -14.46 0.67
N PRO A 145 11.58 -13.51 1.52
CA PRO A 145 12.28 -13.83 2.77
C PRO A 145 11.46 -14.76 3.67
N PRO A 146 12.11 -15.72 4.35
CA PRO A 146 11.42 -16.60 5.30
C PRO A 146 10.90 -15.81 6.50
N LEU A 147 9.88 -16.35 7.16
CA LEU A 147 9.38 -15.79 8.40
C LEU A 147 10.38 -16.03 9.56
N PRO A 148 10.41 -15.16 10.59
CA PRO A 148 11.23 -15.38 11.77
C PRO A 148 10.95 -16.73 12.44
N LYS A 149 11.99 -17.32 13.03
CA LYS A 149 11.88 -18.63 13.68
C LYS A 149 10.78 -18.62 14.74
N GLY A 150 9.87 -19.60 14.67
CA GLY A 150 8.78 -19.76 15.62
C GLY A 150 7.59 -18.79 15.45
N LYS A 151 7.61 -17.91 14.43
CA LYS A 151 6.50 -17.02 14.11
C LYS A 151 5.75 -17.52 12.88
N THR A 152 4.43 -17.54 12.95
CA THR A 152 3.56 -17.72 11.78
C THR A 152 3.30 -16.37 11.09
N VAL A 153 2.78 -16.39 9.86
CA VAL A 153 2.38 -15.15 9.17
C VAL A 153 1.30 -14.39 9.95
N ILE A 154 0.40 -15.11 10.63
CA ILE A 154 -0.65 -14.52 11.48
C ILE A 154 -0.02 -13.78 12.67
N ASP A 155 1.06 -14.31 13.27
CA ASP A 155 1.77 -13.64 14.36
C ASP A 155 2.42 -12.35 13.89
N VAL A 156 3.16 -12.40 12.79
CA VAL A 156 3.85 -11.22 12.24
C VAL A 156 2.83 -10.15 11.82
N PHE A 157 1.71 -10.55 11.20
CA PHE A 157 0.64 -9.64 10.80
C PHE A 157 -0.06 -9.03 12.03
N ALA A 158 -0.31 -9.82 13.09
CA ALA A 158 -0.90 -9.34 14.33
C ALA A 158 0.00 -8.33 15.05
N ASP A 159 1.30 -8.60 15.13
CA ASP A 159 2.29 -7.68 15.71
C ASP A 159 2.32 -6.35 14.93
N PHE A 160 2.20 -6.41 13.60
CA PHE A 160 2.12 -5.21 12.78
C PHE A 160 0.81 -4.43 12.97
N LEU A 161 -0.34 -5.11 12.98
CA LEU A 161 -1.65 -4.48 13.24
C LEU A 161 -1.69 -3.80 14.60
N ARG A 162 -1.11 -4.43 15.62
CA ARG A 162 -0.99 -3.84 16.97
C ARG A 162 -0.19 -2.54 16.93
N TYR A 163 0.91 -2.52 16.19
CA TYR A 163 1.70 -1.31 15.98
C TYR A 163 0.94 -0.22 15.20
N LEU A 164 0.18 -0.56 14.16
CA LEU A 164 -0.66 0.41 13.43
C LEU A 164 -1.74 0.99 14.34
N HIS A 165 -2.40 0.16 15.14
CA HIS A 165 -3.38 0.58 16.13
C HIS A 165 -2.78 1.57 17.14
N GLN A 166 -1.59 1.26 17.66
CA GLN A 166 -0.86 2.15 18.57
C GLN A 166 -0.47 3.47 17.88
N CYS A 167 -0.08 3.45 16.60
CA CYS A 167 0.17 4.69 15.85
C CYS A 167 -1.09 5.54 15.70
N ALA A 168 -2.23 4.92 15.41
CA ALA A 168 -3.52 5.61 15.30
C ALA A 168 -3.92 6.24 16.63
N ARG A 169 -3.80 5.48 17.73
CA ARG A 169 -4.03 5.93 19.09
C ARG A 169 -3.23 7.17 19.42
N THR A 170 -1.89 7.08 19.37
CA THR A 170 -1.00 8.19 19.71
C THR A 170 -1.29 9.41 18.84
N TYR A 171 -1.53 9.23 17.55
CA TYR A 171 -1.87 10.35 16.67
C TYR A 171 -3.18 11.03 17.08
N ILE A 172 -4.22 10.26 17.39
CA ILE A 172 -5.54 10.78 17.76
C ILE A 172 -5.47 11.48 19.13
N GLU A 173 -4.81 10.88 20.11
CA GLU A 173 -4.59 11.46 21.44
C GLU A 173 -3.85 12.81 21.36
N GLU A 174 -2.85 12.94 20.49
CA GLU A 174 -2.07 14.17 20.32
C GLU A 174 -2.71 15.22 19.40
N THR A 175 -3.57 14.81 18.46
CA THR A 175 -4.09 15.70 17.41
C THR A 175 -5.36 16.42 17.83
N HIS A 176 -6.18 15.81 18.68
CA HIS A 176 -7.49 16.37 19.05
C HIS A 176 -7.48 16.90 20.50
N PRO A 177 -8.17 18.03 20.77
CA PRO A 177 -8.46 18.44 22.15
C PRO A 177 -9.20 17.32 22.90
N ASN A 178 -8.78 17.02 24.12
CA ASN A 178 -9.29 15.89 24.92
C ASN A 178 -9.14 14.52 24.22
N GLY A 179 -8.11 14.36 23.39
CA GLY A 179 -7.88 13.16 22.60
C GLY A 179 -7.75 11.87 23.44
N THR A 180 -7.17 11.96 24.64
CA THR A 180 -7.06 10.85 25.59
C THR A 180 -8.42 10.33 26.05
N ASP A 181 -9.29 11.22 26.55
CA ASP A 181 -10.64 10.86 27.00
C ASP A 181 -11.47 10.36 25.82
N MET A 182 -11.32 10.99 24.66
CA MET A 182 -11.99 10.55 23.44
C MET A 182 -11.57 9.13 23.03
N TRP A 183 -10.28 8.81 23.08
CA TRP A 183 -9.79 7.47 22.77
C TRP A 183 -10.35 6.44 23.77
N GLN A 184 -10.27 6.71 25.08
CA GLN A 184 -10.77 5.81 26.11
C GLN A 184 -12.26 5.48 25.93
N ASN A 185 -13.07 6.46 25.52
CA ASN A 185 -14.50 6.28 25.30
C ASN A 185 -14.83 5.57 23.96
N LEU A 186 -13.95 5.63 22.97
CA LEU A 186 -14.21 5.12 21.61
C LEU A 186 -13.50 3.80 21.29
N GLU A 187 -12.42 3.45 21.99
CA GLU A 187 -11.59 2.28 21.69
C GLU A 187 -12.42 0.98 21.69
N THR A 188 -13.30 0.82 22.66
CA THR A 188 -14.14 -0.39 22.81
C THR A 188 -15.22 -0.52 21.74
N CYS A 189 -15.66 0.60 21.13
CA CYS A 189 -16.69 0.65 20.10
C CYS A 189 -16.15 0.96 18.69
N THR A 190 -14.83 0.92 18.51
CA THR A 190 -14.16 1.23 17.24
C THR A 190 -14.45 0.15 16.20
N ASP A 191 -14.82 0.56 14.99
CA ASP A 191 -14.85 -0.34 13.82
C ASP A 191 -13.51 -0.28 13.07
N PHE A 192 -13.15 -1.40 12.47
CA PHE A 192 -11.95 -1.59 11.68
C PHE A 192 -12.32 -1.93 10.24
N VAL A 193 -11.57 -1.34 9.30
CA VAL A 193 -11.59 -1.71 7.89
C VAL A 193 -10.19 -2.14 7.49
N LEU A 194 -10.05 -3.34 6.94
CA LEU A 194 -8.79 -3.83 6.38
C LEU A 194 -8.89 -3.93 4.85
N THR A 195 -7.92 -3.37 4.16
CA THR A 195 -7.78 -3.56 2.70
C THR A 195 -7.10 -4.89 2.40
N HIS A 196 -7.46 -5.50 1.27
CA HIS A 196 -6.74 -6.66 0.73
C HIS A 196 -6.73 -6.63 -0.80
N PRO A 197 -5.80 -7.35 -1.45
CA PRO A 197 -5.80 -7.52 -2.90
C PRO A 197 -7.13 -8.08 -3.40
N ASN A 198 -7.54 -7.68 -4.61
CA ASN A 198 -8.85 -8.02 -5.16
C ASN A 198 -9.09 -9.53 -5.28
N SER A 199 -8.02 -10.33 -5.48
CA SER A 199 -8.09 -11.79 -5.59
C SER A 199 -8.24 -12.53 -4.24
N TRP A 200 -8.16 -11.84 -3.10
CA TRP A 200 -8.17 -12.49 -1.79
C TRP A 200 -9.60 -12.67 -1.28
N GLU A 201 -10.01 -13.92 -1.14
CA GLU A 201 -11.34 -14.29 -0.64
C GLU A 201 -11.23 -15.33 0.48
N GLY A 202 -12.24 -15.38 1.35
CA GLY A 202 -12.46 -16.47 2.31
C GLY A 202 -11.30 -16.76 3.27
N THR A 203 -10.33 -17.58 2.82
CA THR A 203 -9.18 -18.05 3.62
C THR A 203 -8.28 -16.90 4.05
N GLN A 204 -7.88 -16.02 3.12
CA GLN A 204 -6.97 -14.90 3.40
C GLN A 204 -7.62 -13.91 4.37
N GLN A 205 -8.89 -13.56 4.14
CA GLN A 205 -9.67 -12.72 5.04
C GLN A 205 -9.81 -13.36 6.42
N SER A 206 -10.00 -14.68 6.49
CA SER A 206 -10.05 -15.42 7.75
C SER A 206 -8.71 -15.32 8.51
N GLN A 207 -7.57 -15.51 7.83
CA GLN A 207 -6.25 -15.35 8.43
C GLN A 207 -6.00 -13.91 8.93
N MET A 208 -6.37 -12.89 8.14
CA MET A 208 -6.29 -11.49 8.55
C MET A 208 -7.20 -11.18 9.75
N ARG A 209 -8.40 -11.78 9.80
CA ARG A 209 -9.31 -11.68 10.95
C ARG A 209 -8.71 -12.33 12.20
N CYS A 210 -8.11 -13.51 12.08
CA CYS A 210 -7.37 -14.14 13.18
C CYS A 210 -6.23 -13.23 13.67
N ALA A 211 -5.50 -12.58 12.77
CA ALA A 211 -4.45 -11.64 13.12
C ALA A 211 -5.01 -10.41 13.86
N ALA A 212 -6.16 -9.86 13.42
CA ALA A 212 -6.81 -8.72 14.08
C ALA A 212 -7.28 -9.06 15.50
N VAL A 213 -7.81 -10.28 15.71
CA VAL A 213 -8.14 -10.79 17.04
C VAL A 213 -6.88 -10.91 17.91
N ARG A 214 -5.81 -11.54 17.38
CA ARG A 214 -4.54 -11.71 18.11
C ARG A 214 -3.83 -10.38 18.39
N ALA A 215 -4.04 -9.38 17.56
CA ALA A 215 -3.54 -8.02 17.74
C ALA A 215 -4.29 -7.25 18.85
N GLY A 216 -5.47 -7.72 19.25
CA GLY A 216 -6.32 -7.07 20.25
C GLY A 216 -7.20 -5.94 19.70
N LEU A 217 -7.36 -5.85 18.37
CA LEU A 217 -8.24 -4.84 17.75
C LEU A 217 -9.72 -5.18 18.00
N ILE A 218 -10.07 -6.47 17.89
CA ILE A 218 -11.42 -6.98 18.10
C ILE A 218 -11.41 -8.22 19.02
N PRO A 219 -12.43 -8.41 19.87
CA PRO A 219 -12.56 -9.62 20.66
C PRO A 219 -12.93 -10.81 19.76
N ASN A 220 -12.61 -12.02 20.21
CA ASN A 220 -13.04 -13.25 19.57
C ASN A 220 -14.50 -13.59 19.91
N SER A 221 -15.42 -12.69 19.56
CA SER A 221 -16.86 -12.84 19.75
C SER A 221 -17.61 -12.42 18.49
N LEU A 222 -18.87 -12.83 18.35
CA LEU A 222 -19.69 -12.44 17.20
C LEU A 222 -19.77 -10.91 17.04
N ALA A 223 -19.97 -10.20 18.15
CA ALA A 223 -19.97 -8.73 18.18
C ALA A 223 -18.60 -8.14 17.78
N GLY A 224 -17.50 -8.78 18.16
CA GLY A 224 -16.16 -8.40 17.72
C GLY A 224 -15.96 -8.58 16.23
N GLN A 225 -16.42 -9.70 15.67
CA GLN A 225 -16.31 -9.96 14.23
C GLN A 225 -17.10 -8.97 13.37
N GLN A 226 -18.25 -8.49 13.86
CA GLN A 226 -19.05 -7.45 13.19
C GLN A 226 -18.36 -6.08 13.13
N ARG A 227 -17.35 -5.84 13.98
CA ARG A 227 -16.57 -4.61 13.97
C ARG A 227 -15.42 -4.61 12.97
N LEU A 228 -15.19 -5.70 12.24
CA LEU A 228 -14.14 -5.78 11.23
C LEU A 228 -14.73 -6.05 9.84
N SER A 229 -14.60 -5.06 8.97
CA SER A 229 -14.98 -5.14 7.56
C SER A 229 -13.74 -5.24 6.67
N PHE A 230 -13.90 -5.88 5.53
CA PHE A 230 -12.88 -5.98 4.49
C PHE A 230 -13.33 -5.21 3.25
N VAL A 231 -12.39 -4.58 2.57
CA VAL A 231 -12.60 -3.88 1.30
C VAL A 231 -11.44 -4.21 0.37
N THR A 232 -11.70 -4.30 -0.93
CA THR A 232 -10.61 -4.55 -1.89
C THR A 232 -9.80 -3.27 -2.15
N GLU A 233 -8.50 -3.41 -2.40
CA GLU A 233 -7.61 -2.30 -2.77
C GLU A 233 -8.11 -1.59 -4.06
N GLY A 234 -8.64 -2.35 -5.02
CA GLY A 234 -9.26 -1.82 -6.23
C GLY A 234 -10.55 -1.03 -5.97
N GLU A 235 -11.41 -1.45 -5.04
CA GLU A 235 -12.63 -0.71 -4.67
C GLU A 235 -12.28 0.61 -3.99
N VAL A 236 -11.30 0.60 -3.08
CA VAL A 236 -10.78 1.82 -2.44
C VAL A 236 -10.23 2.79 -3.48
N SER A 237 -9.44 2.29 -4.43
CA SER A 237 -8.86 3.08 -5.51
C SER A 237 -9.94 3.68 -6.44
N LEU A 238 -10.95 2.89 -6.79
CA LEU A 238 -12.10 3.37 -7.57
C LEU A 238 -12.84 4.50 -6.84
N HIS A 239 -13.14 4.31 -5.55
CA HIS A 239 -13.78 5.34 -4.74
C HIS A 239 -12.97 6.62 -4.66
N PHE A 240 -11.65 6.52 -4.56
CA PHE A 240 -10.75 7.67 -4.61
C PHE A 240 -10.82 8.38 -5.97
N CYS A 241 -10.72 7.64 -7.09
CA CYS A 241 -10.81 8.21 -8.44
C CYS A 241 -12.16 8.90 -8.70
N ILE A 242 -13.27 8.37 -8.18
CA ILE A 242 -14.59 9.01 -8.28
C ILE A 242 -14.65 10.28 -7.43
N GLN A 243 -14.14 10.23 -6.20
CA GLN A 243 -14.19 11.38 -5.29
C GLN A 243 -13.35 12.57 -5.78
N GLU A 244 -12.19 12.30 -6.39
CA GLU A 244 -11.31 13.32 -6.95
C GLU A 244 -11.75 13.77 -8.37
N GLY A 245 -12.88 13.26 -8.89
CA GLY A 245 -13.40 13.61 -10.22
C GLY A 245 -12.58 13.04 -11.39
N LEU A 246 -11.60 12.18 -11.11
CA LEU A 246 -10.73 11.56 -12.12
C LEU A 246 -11.50 10.59 -13.03
N ALA A 247 -12.47 9.87 -12.47
CA ALA A 247 -13.37 9.01 -13.26
C ALA A 247 -14.17 9.84 -14.28
N THR A 248 -14.63 11.03 -13.90
CA THR A 248 -15.42 11.93 -14.76
C THR A 248 -14.56 12.53 -15.89
N HIS A 249 -13.31 12.92 -15.58
CA HIS A 249 -12.36 13.44 -16.57
C HIS A 249 -11.96 12.37 -17.61
N THR A 250 -11.65 11.14 -17.21
CA THR A 250 -11.34 10.05 -18.16
C THR A 250 -12.54 9.74 -19.07
N MET A 251 -13.75 9.89 -18.54
CA MET A 251 -15.01 9.73 -19.29
C MET A 251 -15.35 10.92 -20.21
N GLU A 252 -14.75 12.10 -20.02
CA GLU A 252 -14.89 13.31 -20.86
C GLU A 252 -13.75 13.46 -21.88
N VAL A 253 -12.53 13.02 -21.59
CA VAL A 253 -11.39 13.08 -22.53
C VAL A 253 -11.65 12.20 -23.77
N SER A 254 -12.41 11.11 -23.60
CA SER A 254 -12.91 10.30 -24.71
C SER A 254 -13.95 11.02 -25.59
N PHE A 255 -14.53 12.14 -25.12
CA PHE A 255 -15.38 13.04 -25.91
C PHE A 255 -14.58 14.10 -26.70
N ILE A 256 -13.44 14.57 -26.17
CA ILE A 256 -12.66 15.66 -26.80
C ILE A 256 -11.71 15.15 -27.90
N ARG A 257 -11.22 13.90 -27.83
CA ARG A 257 -10.40 13.30 -28.92
C ARG A 257 -11.20 13.08 -30.22
N HIS A 258 -12.52 13.26 -30.24
CA HIS A 258 -13.33 13.23 -31.46
C HIS A 258 -13.49 14.61 -32.15
N ARG A 259 -12.76 15.65 -31.73
CA ARG A 259 -12.80 16.99 -32.36
C ARG A 259 -11.60 17.34 -33.26
N THR A 260 -10.73 16.39 -33.59
CA THR A 260 -9.72 16.58 -34.65
C THR A 260 -10.28 16.12 -35.99
N MET A 261 -10.10 16.96 -37.01
CA MET A 261 -10.69 16.95 -38.36
C MET A 261 -10.21 15.80 -39.28
N ASP A 262 -10.10 14.57 -38.80
CA ASP A 262 -9.92 13.39 -39.65
C ASP A 262 -10.92 12.30 -39.26
N PRO A 263 -11.78 11.83 -40.20
CA PRO A 263 -12.74 10.78 -39.89
C PRO A 263 -12.01 9.44 -39.73
N PRO A 264 -12.15 8.75 -38.57
CA PRO A 264 -11.66 7.38 -38.44
C PRO A 264 -12.48 6.43 -39.33
N PRO A 265 -11.92 5.29 -39.76
CA PRO A 265 -12.61 4.33 -40.60
C PRO A 265 -13.91 3.86 -39.92
N LYS A 266 -15.00 3.81 -40.69
CA LYS A 266 -16.32 3.36 -40.26
C LYS A 266 -16.25 1.89 -39.83
N VAL A 267 -16.06 1.65 -38.54
CA VAL A 267 -16.44 0.40 -37.89
C VAL A 267 -17.83 0.64 -37.29
N SER A 268 -18.86 0.17 -37.99
CA SER A 268 -20.24 0.17 -37.52
C SER A 268 -20.36 -0.73 -36.29
N GLY A 269 -20.42 -0.14 -35.09
CA GLY A 269 -20.58 -0.91 -33.86
C GLY A 269 -20.48 -0.16 -32.52
N TYR A 270 -20.34 1.17 -32.50
CA TYR A 270 -20.34 1.94 -31.25
C TYR A 270 -21.75 2.02 -30.66
N SER A 271 -22.13 1.04 -29.84
CA SER A 271 -23.34 1.11 -29.01
C SER A 271 -23.07 2.02 -27.80
N GLN A 272 -24.00 2.94 -27.51
CA GLN A 272 -23.92 3.85 -26.36
C GLN A 272 -24.31 3.16 -25.03
N GLN A 273 -23.80 1.95 -24.77
CA GLN A 273 -24.14 1.17 -23.57
C GLN A 273 -22.90 0.94 -22.69
N GLY A 274 -22.85 1.68 -21.56
CA GLY A 274 -21.96 1.42 -20.42
C GLY A 274 -20.51 1.87 -20.60
N LYS A 275 -20.08 2.89 -19.87
CA LYS A 275 -18.65 3.25 -19.77
C LYS A 275 -17.97 2.36 -18.72
N GLY A 276 -16.84 1.75 -19.09
CA GLY A 276 -15.99 0.99 -18.17
C GLY A 276 -14.72 1.73 -17.79
N ILE A 277 -14.13 1.38 -16.65
CA ILE A 277 -12.86 1.91 -16.14
C ILE A 277 -11.97 0.73 -15.74
N PHE A 278 -10.70 0.78 -16.12
CA PHE A 278 -9.67 -0.08 -15.55
C PHE A 278 -8.99 0.62 -14.38
N ILE A 279 -8.84 -0.11 -13.28
CA ILE A 279 -7.97 0.26 -12.17
C ILE A 279 -6.79 -0.71 -12.19
N VAL A 280 -5.58 -0.15 -12.31
CA VAL A 280 -4.32 -0.89 -12.26
C VAL A 280 -3.57 -0.44 -11.01
N ASP A 281 -3.60 -1.28 -9.98
CA ASP A 281 -2.84 -1.05 -8.75
C ASP A 281 -1.50 -1.79 -8.84
N ALA A 282 -0.46 -1.06 -9.25
CA ALA A 282 0.91 -1.58 -9.35
C ALA A 282 1.65 -1.40 -8.01
N GLY A 283 1.31 -2.27 -7.06
CA GLY A 283 1.79 -2.22 -5.69
C GLY A 283 3.23 -2.73 -5.48
N GLY A 284 3.57 -2.86 -4.20
CA GLY A 284 4.90 -3.31 -3.77
C GLY A 284 5.18 -4.78 -4.11
N GLY A 285 4.20 -5.65 -3.89
CA GLY A 285 4.36 -7.09 -4.10
C GLY A 285 3.51 -7.64 -5.24
N ALA A 286 2.32 -7.09 -5.45
CA ALA A 286 1.39 -7.54 -6.48
C ALA A 286 1.03 -6.40 -7.41
N VAL A 287 0.57 -6.78 -8.60
CA VAL A 287 -0.15 -5.90 -9.51
C VAL A 287 -1.56 -6.42 -9.66
N ASP A 288 -2.54 -5.62 -9.24
CA ASP A 288 -3.95 -5.93 -9.31
C ASP A 288 -4.60 -5.14 -10.44
N VAL A 289 -5.17 -5.83 -11.42
CA VAL A 289 -5.91 -5.23 -12.53
C VAL A 289 -7.38 -5.57 -12.35
N THR A 290 -8.22 -4.54 -12.29
CA THR A 290 -9.67 -4.70 -12.13
C THR A 290 -10.43 -3.85 -13.13
N ALA A 291 -11.39 -4.47 -13.82
CA ALA A 291 -12.32 -3.81 -14.72
C ALA A 291 -13.62 -3.51 -14.00
N TYR A 292 -14.03 -2.24 -13.98
CA TYR A 292 -15.32 -1.81 -13.46
C TYR A 292 -16.22 -1.32 -14.60
N ARG A 293 -17.49 -1.71 -14.56
CA ARG A 293 -18.54 -1.19 -15.46
C ARG A 293 -19.53 -0.36 -14.69
N GLN A 294 -19.95 0.77 -15.26
CA GLN A 294 -21.02 1.56 -14.69
C GLN A 294 -22.37 0.85 -14.90
N THR A 295 -23.19 0.73 -13.86
CA THR A 295 -24.40 -0.12 -13.90
C THR A 295 -25.71 0.59 -14.22
N SER A 296 -25.74 1.92 -14.35
CA SER A 296 -26.94 2.72 -14.66
C SER A 296 -26.61 4.20 -14.93
N GLN A 297 -27.62 5.03 -15.26
CA GLN A 297 -27.51 6.49 -15.50
C GLN A 297 -26.94 7.30 -14.31
N ASP A 298 -26.82 6.71 -13.12
CA ASP A 298 -26.08 7.32 -11.99
C ASP A 298 -24.57 7.21 -12.26
N THR A 299 -23.89 8.36 -12.38
CA THR A 299 -22.45 8.48 -12.69
C THR A 299 -21.52 7.90 -11.63
N GLN A 300 -22.08 7.33 -10.55
CA GLN A 300 -21.32 6.89 -9.38
C GLN A 300 -21.57 5.43 -8.97
N SER A 301 -22.31 4.63 -9.74
CA SER A 301 -22.54 3.21 -9.45
C SER A 301 -21.75 2.31 -10.38
N PHE A 302 -20.79 1.56 -9.83
CA PHE A 302 -19.93 0.64 -10.55
C PHE A 302 -20.10 -0.77 -10.02
N LYS A 303 -19.97 -1.76 -10.91
CA LYS A 303 -19.78 -3.16 -10.55
C LYS A 303 -18.54 -3.68 -11.24
N GLU A 304 -17.86 -4.60 -10.58
CA GLU A 304 -16.80 -5.36 -11.23
C GLU A 304 -17.36 -6.09 -12.45
N ALA A 305 -16.67 -5.92 -13.59
CA ALA A 305 -17.11 -6.45 -14.87
C ALA A 305 -16.66 -7.90 -15.06
N ILE A 306 -15.47 -8.24 -14.54
CA ILE A 306 -14.80 -9.53 -14.71
C ILE A 306 -14.02 -9.82 -13.43
N ALA A 307 -13.87 -11.10 -13.07
CA ALA A 307 -13.03 -11.52 -11.96
C ALA A 307 -11.63 -10.86 -12.04
N PRO A 308 -11.13 -10.33 -10.91
CA PRO A 308 -9.90 -9.55 -10.88
C PRO A 308 -8.68 -10.44 -11.10
N GLN A 309 -7.62 -9.86 -11.68
CA GLN A 309 -6.35 -10.55 -11.85
C GLN A 309 -5.30 -9.95 -10.93
N CYS A 310 -4.66 -10.79 -10.13
CA CYS A 310 -3.60 -10.43 -9.20
C CYS A 310 -2.32 -11.17 -9.60
N HIS A 311 -1.27 -10.42 -9.93
CA HIS A 311 -0.02 -10.97 -10.41
C HIS A 311 1.14 -10.61 -9.49
N PHE A 312 2.01 -11.57 -9.18
CA PHE A 312 3.22 -11.37 -8.39
C PHE A 312 4.33 -10.72 -9.19
N GLN A 313 4.10 -9.48 -9.60
CA GLN A 313 5.02 -8.70 -10.42
C GLN A 313 5.14 -7.27 -9.90
N GLY A 314 4.88 -7.05 -8.61
CA GLY A 314 5.03 -5.73 -7.98
C GLY A 314 6.48 -5.25 -7.91
N SER A 315 6.68 -4.05 -7.35
CA SER A 315 7.99 -3.37 -7.28
C SER A 315 9.15 -4.21 -6.68
N VAL A 316 8.85 -5.18 -5.82
CA VAL A 316 9.82 -6.12 -5.24
C VAL A 316 10.46 -7.01 -6.31
N PHE A 317 9.69 -7.45 -7.31
CA PHE A 317 10.17 -8.32 -8.38
C PHE A 317 11.15 -7.60 -9.32
N VAL A 318 10.95 -6.31 -9.56
CA VAL A 318 11.93 -5.46 -10.25
C VAL A 318 13.28 -5.46 -9.51
N THR A 319 13.26 -5.41 -8.18
CA THR A 319 14.47 -5.51 -7.35
C THR A 319 15.08 -6.91 -7.38
N SER A 320 14.26 -7.97 -7.41
CA SER A 320 14.73 -9.34 -7.56
C SER A 320 15.40 -9.58 -8.92
N ASN A 321 14.83 -9.05 -10.01
CA ASN A 321 15.40 -9.14 -11.35
C ASN A 321 16.78 -8.46 -11.41
N ALA A 322 16.89 -7.27 -10.79
CA ALA A 322 18.16 -6.58 -10.67
C ALA A 322 19.19 -7.40 -9.86
N ARG A 323 18.76 -8.04 -8.76
CA ARG A 323 19.63 -8.92 -7.96
C ARG A 323 20.13 -10.10 -8.77
N ASN A 324 19.25 -10.82 -9.47
CA ASN A 324 19.63 -11.97 -10.30
C ASN A 324 20.62 -11.56 -11.41
N TYR A 325 20.41 -10.39 -12.02
CA TYR A 325 21.36 -9.82 -12.97
C TYR A 325 22.72 -9.56 -12.33
N LEU A 326 22.77 -9.00 -11.11
CA LEU A 326 24.01 -8.75 -10.38
C LEU A 326 24.73 -10.06 -9.99
N GLU A 327 23.99 -11.08 -9.55
CA GLU A 327 24.53 -12.40 -9.22
C GLU A 327 25.21 -13.04 -10.44
N ASN A 328 24.56 -13.00 -11.61
CA ASN A 328 25.16 -13.50 -12.85
C ASN A 328 26.36 -12.66 -13.32
N LEU A 329 26.27 -11.33 -13.21
CA LEU A 329 27.35 -10.43 -13.63
C LEU A 329 28.61 -10.59 -12.76
N LEU A 330 28.43 -10.88 -11.47
CA LEU A 330 29.49 -10.84 -10.46
C LEU A 330 29.90 -12.22 -9.94
N GLU A 331 29.34 -13.30 -10.48
CA GLU A 331 29.48 -14.70 -10.01
C GLU A 331 30.93 -15.08 -9.67
N ASN A 332 31.87 -14.69 -10.53
CA ASN A 332 33.30 -15.02 -10.40
C ASN A 332 34.15 -13.80 -9.99
N SER A 333 33.53 -12.78 -9.43
CA SER A 333 34.20 -11.54 -9.02
C SER A 333 34.38 -11.48 -7.50
N ARG A 334 35.38 -10.70 -7.06
CA ARG A 334 35.55 -10.38 -5.63
C ARG A 334 34.44 -9.53 -5.02
N PHE A 335 33.48 -9.06 -5.83
CA PHE A 335 32.38 -8.17 -5.42
C PHE A 335 31.07 -8.94 -5.21
N ILE A 336 31.09 -10.26 -5.23
CA ILE A 336 29.90 -11.10 -5.01
C ILE A 336 29.25 -10.80 -3.65
N ASP A 337 30.06 -10.59 -2.61
CA ASP A 337 29.58 -10.28 -1.25
C ASP A 337 28.96 -8.88 -1.14
N ASP A 338 29.17 -8.00 -2.13
CA ASP A 338 28.59 -6.65 -2.16
C ASP A 338 27.18 -6.61 -2.79
N ILE A 339 26.70 -7.71 -3.37
CA ILE A 339 25.38 -7.79 -4.02
C ILE A 339 24.23 -7.35 -3.10
N PRO A 340 24.18 -7.69 -1.79
CA PRO A 340 23.15 -7.19 -0.89
C PRO A 340 23.13 -5.65 -0.84
N ASN A 341 24.30 -5.02 -0.72
CA ASN A 341 24.45 -3.55 -0.68
C ASN A 341 24.06 -2.91 -2.01
N MET A 342 24.48 -3.51 -3.13
CA MET A 342 24.13 -3.06 -4.48
C MET A 342 22.61 -3.13 -4.73
N THR A 343 22.00 -4.25 -4.37
CA THR A 343 20.56 -4.52 -4.50
C THR A 343 19.75 -3.52 -3.69
N GLU A 344 20.19 -3.26 -2.46
CA GLU A 344 19.55 -2.28 -1.59
C GLU A 344 19.67 -0.86 -2.16
N TYR A 345 20.86 -0.47 -2.62
CA TYR A 345 21.07 0.82 -3.27
C TYR A 345 20.17 0.98 -4.50
N PHE A 346 20.09 -0.05 -5.35
CA PHE A 346 19.19 -0.07 -6.50
C PHE A 346 17.74 0.18 -6.08
N ASN A 347 17.24 -0.57 -5.10
CA ASN A 347 15.86 -0.46 -4.61
C ASN A 347 15.55 0.93 -4.02
N LYS A 348 16.48 1.49 -3.23
CA LYS A 348 16.29 2.78 -2.54
C LYS A 348 16.54 4.00 -3.42
N ARG A 349 17.29 3.87 -4.53
CA ARG A 349 17.73 5.01 -5.35
C ARG A 349 17.47 4.80 -6.83
N THR A 350 18.20 3.86 -7.46
CA THR A 350 18.24 3.72 -8.92
C THR A 350 16.86 3.43 -9.50
N LYS A 351 16.16 2.43 -8.96
CA LYS A 351 14.80 2.05 -9.38
C LYS A 351 13.81 3.21 -9.33
N LEU A 352 13.91 4.06 -8.29
CA LEU A 352 12.96 5.16 -8.05
C LEU A 352 13.23 6.40 -8.92
N ARG A 353 14.41 6.49 -9.54
CA ARG A 353 14.83 7.63 -10.39
C ARG A 353 14.92 7.28 -11.87
N PHE A 354 14.86 5.98 -12.17
CA PHE A 354 14.88 5.47 -13.53
C PHE A 354 13.64 5.96 -14.28
N HIS A 355 13.83 6.50 -15.48
CA HIS A 355 12.76 7.09 -16.29
C HIS A 355 12.98 6.97 -17.80
N ASN A 356 14.16 6.54 -18.25
CA ASN A 356 14.50 6.28 -19.64
C ASN A 356 15.62 5.24 -19.72
N ASP A 357 15.73 4.53 -20.85
CA ASP A 357 16.71 3.49 -21.12
C ASP A 357 17.95 3.97 -21.90
N ASP A 358 17.97 5.24 -22.32
CA ASP A 358 19.11 5.91 -22.96
C ASP A 358 20.24 6.20 -21.95
N ASP A 359 19.88 6.59 -20.72
CA ASP A 359 20.80 7.03 -19.69
C ASP A 359 21.33 5.88 -18.85
N ALA A 360 22.66 5.78 -18.78
CA ALA A 360 23.32 4.84 -17.89
C ALA A 360 23.06 5.16 -16.40
N GLN A 361 22.88 4.10 -15.62
CA GLN A 361 22.62 4.16 -14.19
C GLN A 361 23.85 3.74 -13.38
N TYR A 362 23.97 4.24 -12.15
CA TYR A 362 25.13 3.98 -11.29
C TYR A 362 24.70 3.45 -9.93
N ILE A 363 25.24 2.30 -9.55
CA ILE A 363 25.04 1.70 -8.23
C ILE A 363 26.32 1.90 -7.42
N LYS A 364 26.24 2.67 -6.34
CA LYS A 364 27.37 2.85 -5.41
C LYS A 364 27.33 1.74 -4.35
N PHE A 365 28.44 1.04 -4.18
CA PHE A 365 28.55 -0.06 -3.21
C PHE A 365 29.90 -0.08 -2.49
N GLY A 366 30.99 0.23 -3.20
CA GLY A 366 32.36 0.07 -2.71
C GLY A 366 33.07 1.38 -2.35
N ARG A 367 34.38 1.26 -2.12
CA ARG A 367 35.30 2.36 -1.83
C ARG A 367 35.85 2.96 -3.12
N ARG A 368 36.46 4.14 -3.04
CA ARG A 368 37.05 4.83 -4.19
C ARG A 368 38.15 4.00 -4.91
N GLY A 369 38.80 3.08 -4.20
CA GLY A 369 39.82 2.19 -4.77
C GLY A 369 39.25 0.98 -5.52
N ASP A 370 37.97 0.67 -5.37
CA ASP A 370 37.36 -0.49 -6.01
C ASP A 370 37.13 -0.24 -7.50
N ARG A 371 37.73 -1.10 -8.32
CA ARG A 371 37.75 -0.97 -9.77
C ARG A 371 37.86 -2.33 -10.43
N ASP A 372 37.01 -2.54 -11.42
CA ASP A 372 37.11 -3.63 -12.38
C ASP A 372 36.49 -3.16 -13.70
N PRO A 373 37.31 -2.76 -14.68
CA PRO A 373 36.79 -2.21 -15.93
C PRO A 373 36.01 -3.23 -16.77
N LEU A 374 36.28 -4.53 -16.64
CA LEU A 374 35.58 -5.57 -17.40
C LEU A 374 34.12 -5.70 -16.92
N LEU A 375 33.90 -5.48 -15.63
CA LEU A 375 32.58 -5.47 -15.01
C LEU A 375 31.93 -4.08 -14.98
N ASN A 376 32.50 -3.09 -15.68
CA ASN A 376 32.05 -1.69 -15.63
C ASN A 376 32.06 -1.06 -14.21
N ILE A 377 32.98 -1.50 -13.35
CA ILE A 377 33.16 -0.98 -12.00
C ILE A 377 34.29 0.04 -11.97
N ARG A 378 33.98 1.27 -11.51
CA ARG A 378 34.96 2.34 -11.32
C ARG A 378 34.64 3.13 -10.06
N SER A 379 35.66 3.39 -9.24
CA SER A 379 35.55 4.21 -8.03
C SER A 379 34.46 3.72 -7.05
N GLY A 380 34.32 2.39 -6.91
CA GLY A 380 33.31 1.76 -6.06
C GLY A 380 31.88 1.88 -6.56
N GLN A 381 31.70 2.17 -7.86
CA GLN A 381 30.41 2.25 -8.51
C GLN A 381 30.34 1.31 -9.69
N LEU A 382 29.26 0.55 -9.77
CA LEU A 382 28.90 -0.27 -10.93
C LEU A 382 28.07 0.59 -11.89
N LYS A 383 28.52 0.73 -13.13
CA LYS A 383 27.73 1.35 -14.20
C LYS A 383 26.86 0.29 -14.87
N LEU A 384 25.56 0.54 -14.93
CA LEU A 384 24.57 -0.24 -15.65
C LEU A 384 24.09 0.53 -16.88
N LEU A 385 23.87 -0.17 -17.99
CA LEU A 385 23.18 0.41 -19.15
C LEU A 385 21.71 0.65 -18.79
N GLY A 386 21.10 1.70 -19.35
CA GLY A 386 19.68 1.99 -19.14
C GLY A 386 18.79 0.85 -19.64
N SER A 387 19.14 0.24 -20.78
CA SER A 387 18.49 -0.97 -21.31
C SER A 387 18.51 -2.17 -20.35
N ASN A 388 19.61 -2.39 -19.63
CA ASN A 388 19.67 -3.44 -18.61
C ASN A 388 18.69 -3.12 -17.47
N VAL A 389 18.64 -1.86 -17.03
CA VAL A 389 17.69 -1.45 -15.98
C VAL A 389 16.24 -1.58 -16.46
N ALA A 390 15.94 -1.19 -17.70
CA ALA A 390 14.61 -1.35 -18.31
C ALA A 390 14.17 -2.82 -18.31
N SER A 391 15.08 -3.74 -18.66
CA SER A 391 14.79 -5.18 -18.67
C SER A 391 14.33 -5.72 -17.30
N PHE A 392 14.68 -5.05 -16.19
CA PHE A 392 14.23 -5.47 -14.85
C PHE A 392 12.75 -5.15 -14.61
N PHE A 393 12.20 -4.15 -15.31
CA PHE A 393 10.78 -3.76 -15.25
C PHE A 393 9.93 -4.51 -16.27
N GLU A 394 10.53 -5.00 -17.36
CA GLU A 394 9.82 -5.59 -18.50
C GLU A 394 8.84 -6.70 -18.10
N PRO A 395 9.19 -7.68 -17.22
CA PRO A 395 8.25 -8.73 -16.82
C PRO A 395 6.98 -8.17 -16.14
N SER A 396 7.13 -7.10 -15.35
CA SER A 396 6.00 -6.43 -14.70
C SER A 396 5.14 -5.67 -15.69
N ILE A 397 5.76 -4.97 -16.64
CA ILE A 397 5.07 -4.18 -17.68
C ILE A 397 4.29 -5.11 -18.61
N GLN A 398 4.96 -6.14 -19.14
CA GLN A 398 4.32 -7.12 -20.01
C GLN A 398 3.15 -7.80 -19.31
N CYS A 399 3.32 -8.20 -18.05
CA CYS A 399 2.24 -8.77 -17.26
C CYS A 399 1.02 -7.83 -17.13
N MET A 400 1.24 -6.53 -16.92
CA MET A 400 0.16 -5.54 -16.87
C MET A 400 -0.57 -5.42 -18.20
N VAL A 401 0.18 -5.26 -19.30
CA VAL A 401 -0.37 -5.12 -20.65
C VAL A 401 -1.22 -6.35 -21.01
N GLU A 402 -0.67 -7.55 -20.85
CA GLU A 402 -1.39 -8.79 -21.13
C GLU A 402 -2.66 -8.94 -20.28
N SER A 403 -2.62 -8.51 -19.02
CA SER A 403 -3.78 -8.59 -18.11
C SER A 403 -4.90 -7.66 -18.56
N ILE A 404 -4.56 -6.44 -18.96
CA ILE A 404 -5.50 -5.45 -19.50
C ILE A 404 -6.11 -5.98 -20.80
N GLU A 405 -5.30 -6.52 -21.71
CA GLU A 405 -5.77 -7.10 -22.97
C GLU A 405 -6.71 -8.28 -22.74
N LYS A 406 -6.34 -9.21 -21.83
CA LYS A 406 -7.18 -10.36 -21.45
C LYS A 406 -8.52 -9.92 -20.86
N GLN A 407 -8.53 -8.92 -19.97
CA GLN A 407 -9.78 -8.40 -19.41
C GLN A 407 -10.61 -7.66 -20.46
N ARG A 408 -9.97 -6.88 -21.34
CA ARG A 408 -10.67 -6.20 -22.43
C ARG A 408 -11.34 -7.18 -23.39
N ALA A 409 -10.66 -8.27 -23.75
CA ALA A 409 -11.20 -9.30 -24.63
C ALA A 409 -12.37 -10.07 -24.01
N LYS A 410 -12.39 -10.23 -22.68
CA LYS A 410 -13.45 -10.92 -21.93
C LYS A 410 -14.61 -10.01 -21.54
N SER A 411 -14.47 -8.69 -21.69
CA SER A 411 -15.52 -7.73 -21.34
C SER A 411 -16.53 -7.63 -22.47
N GLU A 412 -17.79 -7.97 -22.22
CA GLU A 412 -18.91 -7.72 -23.13
C GLU A 412 -19.21 -6.22 -23.30
N THR A 413 -18.69 -5.38 -22.40
CA THR A 413 -18.80 -3.92 -22.42
C THR A 413 -17.51 -3.28 -22.95
N GLN A 414 -17.62 -2.28 -23.80
CA GLN A 414 -16.47 -1.57 -24.35
C GLN A 414 -15.79 -0.73 -23.25
N ILE A 415 -14.58 -1.11 -22.83
CA ILE A 415 -13.81 -0.37 -21.82
C ILE A 415 -12.77 0.51 -22.54
N ALA A 416 -12.83 1.82 -22.31
CA ALA A 416 -11.84 2.76 -22.84
C ALA A 416 -10.53 2.61 -22.06
N VAL A 417 -9.42 2.42 -22.77
CA VAL A 417 -8.07 2.50 -22.22
C VAL A 417 -7.53 3.87 -22.60
N SER A 418 -7.27 4.74 -21.62
CA SER A 418 -6.78 6.11 -21.83
C SER A 418 -5.26 6.18 -21.79
#